data_AF-A0A3B5ML81-F1
#
_entry.id   AF-A0A3B5ML81-F1
#
_cell.length_a   1.000
_cell.length_b   1.000
_cell.length_c   1.000
_cell.angle_alpha   90.00
_cell.angle_beta   90.00
_cell.angle_gamma   90.00
#
_symmetry.space_group_name_H-M   'P 1'
#
loop_
_entity.id
_entity.type
_entity.pdbx_description
1 polymer ?
#
loop_
_entity_poly.entity_id
_entity_poly.type
_entity_poly.pdbx_seq_one_letter_code
_entity_poly.pdbx_strand_id
1 'polypeptide(L)'
;MRRKEKRLLQFSGLLIAALLFLPNVGLWSLYRDRVVGKDARVGRDGVRRKDWHDYETIRRDATRSGNGEQGKPFPLTDADRVDQAYRENGFNIYVSDRISLNRSVPDIRHPNCKKKLYSEKLPNTSIIIPFHNEGWSSLLRTVHSILNRSPPELIAEIILVDDFSDKGTHGIQNTQTCPHRLSLAQLPLLGSDANVCIFTGPCLLFSYLLLCIQTSAHAHNTNH
;
A
#
# COMPACT_ATOMS: atom_id res chain seq x y z
N MET A 1 -37.54 54.15 -42.80
CA MET A 1 -36.23 53.46 -42.77
C MET A 1 -36.14 52.46 -43.91
N ARG A 2 -35.18 52.66 -44.82
CA ARG A 2 -34.95 51.75 -45.96
C ARG A 2 -34.50 50.39 -45.41
N ARG A 3 -34.96 49.28 -46.00
CA ARG A 3 -34.62 47.90 -45.56
C ARG A 3 -33.12 47.66 -45.35
N LYS A 4 -32.25 48.42 -46.03
CA LYS A 4 -30.79 48.40 -45.88
C LYS A 4 -30.32 48.97 -44.52
N GLU A 5 -30.92 50.04 -44.02
CA GLU A 5 -30.57 50.65 -42.72
C GLU A 5 -30.94 49.73 -41.54
N LYS A 6 -32.07 49.02 -41.63
CA LYS A 6 -32.48 48.05 -40.61
C LYS A 6 -31.48 46.89 -40.49
N ARG A 7 -30.94 46.42 -41.62
CA ARG A 7 -29.90 45.39 -41.63
C ARG A 7 -28.59 45.91 -41.05
N LEU A 8 -28.22 47.15 -41.36
CA LEU A 8 -27.02 47.77 -40.80
C LEU A 8 -27.09 47.90 -39.27
N LEU A 9 -28.24 48.34 -38.75
CA LEU A 9 -28.49 48.44 -37.30
C LEU A 9 -28.53 47.06 -36.61
N GLN A 10 -29.06 46.03 -37.27
CA GLN A 10 -29.02 44.67 -36.74
C GLN A 10 -27.59 44.12 -36.67
N PHE A 11 -26.78 44.33 -37.71
CA PHE A 11 -25.39 43.90 -37.72
C PHE A 11 -24.54 44.65 -36.69
N SER A 12 -24.73 45.97 -36.55
CA SER A 12 -24.01 46.74 -35.53
C SER A 12 -24.39 46.31 -34.12
N GLY A 13 -25.68 46.01 -33.88
CA GLY A 13 -26.14 45.48 -32.58
C GLY A 13 -25.52 44.12 -32.23
N LEU A 14 -25.48 43.19 -33.19
CA LEU A 14 -24.84 41.88 -33.01
C LEU A 14 -23.33 41.98 -32.77
N LEU A 15 -22.65 42.88 -33.47
CA LEU A 15 -21.21 43.09 -33.31
C LEU A 15 -20.86 43.68 -31.94
N ILE A 16 -21.63 44.65 -31.47
CA ILE A 16 -21.46 45.27 -30.14
C ILE A 16 -21.74 44.25 -29.03
N ALA A 17 -22.80 43.44 -29.17
CA ALA A 17 -23.08 42.36 -28.22
C ALA A 17 -21.93 41.33 -28.20
N ALA A 18 -21.40 40.94 -29.35
CA ALA A 18 -20.26 40.03 -29.42
C ALA A 18 -19.02 40.62 -28.72
N LEU A 19 -18.68 41.88 -28.97
CA LEU A 19 -17.52 42.55 -28.36
C LEU A 19 -17.65 42.75 -26.84
N LEU A 20 -18.86 42.93 -26.31
CA LEU A 20 -19.10 43.07 -24.87
C LEU A 20 -19.11 41.72 -24.13
N PHE A 21 -19.67 40.67 -24.76
CA PHE A 21 -19.87 39.39 -24.09
C PHE A 21 -18.73 38.39 -24.35
N LEU A 22 -18.09 38.37 -25.53
CA LEU A 22 -17.02 37.41 -25.85
C LEU A 22 -15.77 37.50 -24.96
N PRO A 23 -15.24 38.69 -24.59
CA PRO A 23 -14.07 38.78 -23.74
C PRO A 23 -14.32 38.22 -22.33
N ASN A 24 -15.53 38.45 -21.81
CA ASN A 24 -15.95 37.98 -20.50
C ASN A 24 -16.23 36.46 -20.49
N VAL A 25 -16.75 35.90 -21.59
CA VAL A 25 -16.99 34.45 -21.70
C VAL A 25 -15.67 33.66 -21.84
N GLY A 26 -14.70 34.17 -22.61
CA GLY A 26 -13.38 33.55 -22.74
C GLY A 26 -12.60 33.56 -21.43
N LEU A 27 -12.61 34.70 -20.73
CA LEU A 27 -11.96 34.84 -19.42
C LEU A 27 -12.66 34.01 -18.34
N TRP A 28 -13.99 33.92 -18.38
CA TRP A 28 -14.76 33.07 -17.47
C TRP A 28 -14.53 31.57 -17.75
N SER A 29 -14.34 31.15 -19.00
CA SER A 29 -13.98 29.77 -19.32
C SER A 29 -12.60 29.42 -18.76
N LEU A 30 -11.60 30.28 -18.97
CA LEU A 30 -10.24 30.08 -18.45
C LEU A 30 -10.20 30.12 -16.91
N TYR A 31 -11.00 30.98 -16.29
CA TYR A 31 -11.15 31.05 -14.83
C TYR A 31 -11.85 29.79 -14.28
N ARG A 32 -12.94 29.35 -14.92
CA ARG A 32 -13.67 28.12 -14.57
C ARG A 32 -12.79 26.89 -14.69
N ASP A 33 -11.99 26.75 -15.74
CA ASP A 33 -11.11 25.59 -15.92
C ASP A 33 -10.02 25.51 -14.83
N ARG A 34 -9.51 26.67 -14.38
CA ARG A 34 -8.51 26.72 -13.30
C ARG A 34 -9.10 26.49 -11.90
N VAL A 35 -10.36 26.89 -11.66
CA VAL A 35 -11.06 26.69 -10.38
C VAL A 35 -11.64 25.26 -10.30
N VAL A 36 -12.43 24.84 -11.29
CA VAL A 36 -13.12 23.54 -11.32
C VAL A 36 -12.15 22.37 -11.52
N GLY A 37 -11.03 22.59 -12.21
CA GLY A 37 -10.00 21.55 -12.40
C GLY A 37 -9.32 21.08 -11.10
N LYS A 38 -9.37 21.88 -10.02
CA LYS A 38 -8.90 21.45 -8.69
C LYS A 38 -9.94 20.66 -7.90
N ASP A 39 -11.22 20.78 -8.24
CA ASP A 39 -12.35 20.21 -7.50
C ASP A 39 -12.78 18.81 -7.95
N ALA A 40 -12.26 18.30 -9.07
CA ALA A 40 -12.58 16.95 -9.57
C ALA A 40 -12.22 15.81 -8.59
N ARG A 41 -11.38 16.09 -7.57
CA ARG A 41 -11.00 15.15 -6.50
C ARG A 41 -11.86 15.28 -5.24
N VAL A 42 -12.75 16.24 -5.17
CA VAL A 42 -13.66 16.41 -4.03
C VAL A 42 -14.97 15.71 -4.38
N GLY A 43 -15.27 14.62 -3.67
CA GLY A 43 -16.51 13.89 -3.88
C GLY A 43 -17.74 14.74 -3.50
N ARG A 44 -18.93 14.26 -3.86
CA ARG A 44 -20.21 14.91 -3.50
C ARG A 44 -20.42 15.03 -1.98
N ASP A 45 -19.66 14.26 -1.22
CA ASP A 45 -19.52 14.21 0.24
C ASP A 45 -18.54 15.27 0.80
N GLY A 46 -17.89 16.08 -0.05
CA GLY A 46 -16.85 17.02 0.37
C GLY A 46 -15.51 16.36 0.70
N VAL A 47 -15.39 15.04 0.54
CA VAL A 47 -14.17 14.30 0.90
C VAL A 47 -13.19 14.33 -0.27
N ARG A 48 -11.95 14.74 0.01
CA ARG A 48 -10.85 14.66 -0.94
C ARG A 48 -10.46 13.21 -1.21
N ARG A 49 -10.39 12.87 -2.49
CA ARG A 49 -10.03 11.54 -2.99
C ARG A 49 -8.60 11.56 -3.57
N LYS A 50 -7.82 10.56 -3.20
CA LYS A 50 -6.44 10.31 -3.64
C LYS A 50 -6.38 8.98 -4.42
N ASP A 51 -5.58 8.95 -5.48
CA ASP A 51 -5.17 7.70 -6.11
C ASP A 51 -4.00 7.13 -5.30
N TRP A 52 -4.21 5.94 -4.74
CA TRP A 52 -3.22 5.25 -3.91
C TRP A 52 -2.38 4.24 -4.70
N HIS A 53 -2.58 4.13 -6.02
CA HIS A 53 -1.76 3.26 -6.85
C HIS A 53 -0.36 3.84 -7.06
N ASP A 54 0.65 3.09 -6.63
CA ASP A 54 2.05 3.36 -6.96
C ASP A 54 2.40 2.76 -8.33
N TYR A 55 2.22 3.56 -9.38
CA TYR A 55 2.50 3.15 -10.76
C TYR A 55 3.98 2.89 -11.04
N GLU A 56 4.91 3.50 -10.28
CA GLU A 56 6.34 3.26 -10.46
C GLU A 56 6.71 1.88 -9.92
N THR A 57 6.22 1.53 -8.74
CA THR A 57 6.40 0.19 -8.17
C THR A 57 5.71 -0.87 -9.01
N ILE A 58 4.50 -0.63 -9.53
CA ILE A 58 3.83 -1.54 -10.46
C ILE A 58 4.67 -1.74 -11.74
N ARG A 59 5.25 -0.67 -12.30
CA ARG A 59 6.08 -0.75 -13.51
C ARG A 59 7.37 -1.54 -13.23
N ARG A 60 8.03 -1.28 -12.10
CA ARG A 60 9.22 -2.02 -11.67
C ARG A 60 8.88 -3.50 -11.50
N ASP A 61 7.83 -3.82 -10.76
CA ASP A 61 7.38 -5.20 -10.53
C ASP A 61 7.06 -5.91 -11.85
N ALA A 62 6.45 -5.23 -12.83
CA ALA A 62 6.14 -5.81 -14.15
C ALA A 62 7.40 -6.20 -14.95
N THR A 63 8.53 -5.52 -14.72
CA THR A 63 9.81 -5.82 -15.41
C THR A 63 10.64 -6.89 -14.71
N ARG A 64 10.25 -7.32 -13.49
CA ARG A 64 11.00 -8.32 -12.74
C ARG A 64 10.94 -9.68 -13.43
N SER A 65 12.08 -10.35 -13.46
CA SER A 65 12.26 -11.69 -14.02
C SER A 65 13.02 -12.58 -13.05
N GLY A 66 12.76 -13.88 -13.11
CA GLY A 66 13.30 -14.85 -12.16
C GLY A 66 12.29 -15.92 -11.82
N ASN A 67 12.74 -16.87 -11.00
CA ASN A 67 11.89 -17.97 -10.55
C ASN A 67 10.79 -17.48 -9.62
N GLY A 68 9.54 -17.83 -9.91
CA GLY A 68 8.37 -17.43 -9.12
C GLY A 68 7.91 -15.97 -9.30
N GLU A 69 8.57 -15.19 -10.16
CA GLU A 69 8.17 -13.82 -10.53
C GLU A 69 6.91 -13.85 -11.40
N GLN A 70 6.10 -12.78 -11.34
CA GLN A 70 4.77 -12.68 -11.95
C GLN A 70 3.82 -13.82 -11.53
N GLY A 71 4.08 -14.45 -10.37
CA GLY A 71 3.31 -15.61 -9.91
C GLY A 71 3.41 -16.84 -10.82
N LYS A 72 4.42 -16.90 -11.70
CA LYS A 72 4.66 -18.07 -12.55
C LYS A 72 5.05 -19.28 -11.71
N PRO A 73 4.67 -20.51 -12.12
CA PRO A 73 5.08 -21.72 -11.44
C PRO A 73 6.61 -21.84 -11.44
N PHE A 74 7.17 -22.34 -10.33
CA PHE A 74 8.59 -22.65 -10.24
C PHE A 74 8.92 -23.91 -11.06
N PRO A 75 9.98 -23.91 -11.88
CA PRO A 75 10.39 -25.11 -12.62
C PRO A 75 10.97 -26.15 -11.65
N LEU A 76 10.15 -27.14 -11.28
CA LEU A 76 10.53 -28.19 -10.32
C LEU A 76 11.59 -29.12 -10.90
N THR A 77 12.64 -29.39 -10.12
CA THR A 77 13.62 -30.46 -10.36
C THR A 77 13.29 -31.69 -9.51
N ASP A 78 13.91 -32.83 -9.78
CA ASP A 78 13.68 -34.07 -8.98
C ASP A 78 14.06 -33.87 -7.50
N ALA A 79 15.05 -33.02 -7.22
CA ALA A 79 15.43 -32.63 -5.86
C ALA A 79 14.33 -31.86 -5.10
N ASP A 80 13.40 -31.22 -5.84
CA ASP A 80 12.32 -30.41 -5.25
C ASP A 80 11.04 -31.22 -5.02
N ARG A 81 10.97 -32.43 -5.56
CA ARG A 81 9.80 -33.33 -5.46
C ARG A 81 9.88 -34.28 -4.27
N VAL A 82 10.83 -34.07 -3.36
CA VAL A 82 11.01 -34.92 -2.19
C VAL A 82 9.94 -34.63 -1.13
N ASP A 83 9.36 -35.68 -0.55
CA ASP A 83 8.33 -35.54 0.49
C ASP A 83 8.83 -34.79 1.73
N GLN A 84 10.14 -34.79 1.97
CA GLN A 84 10.77 -34.00 3.03
C GLN A 84 10.47 -32.50 2.90
N ALA A 85 10.35 -31.98 1.67
CA ALA A 85 10.08 -30.57 1.45
C ALA A 85 8.70 -30.13 1.96
N TYR A 86 7.76 -31.07 2.17
CA TYR A 86 6.39 -30.80 2.61
C TYR A 86 6.15 -31.13 4.09
N ARG A 87 6.97 -32.00 4.68
CA ARG A 87 6.75 -32.56 6.03
C ARG A 87 6.71 -31.52 7.15
N GLU A 88 7.48 -30.43 7.01
CA GLU A 88 7.66 -29.46 8.10
C GLU A 88 6.64 -28.32 8.13
N ASN A 89 6.06 -27.96 6.98
CA ASN A 89 5.20 -26.77 6.85
C ASN A 89 3.91 -27.03 6.07
N GLY A 90 3.70 -28.24 5.51
CA GLY A 90 2.54 -28.55 4.64
C GLY A 90 2.62 -27.94 3.23
N PHE A 91 3.69 -27.23 2.91
CA PHE A 91 4.01 -26.71 1.58
C PHE A 91 5.50 -26.91 1.27
N ASN A 92 5.88 -26.79 0.00
CA ASN A 92 7.26 -27.02 -0.46
C ASN A 92 8.21 -25.91 0.00
N ILE A 93 8.92 -26.13 1.10
CA ILE A 93 9.85 -25.14 1.66
C ILE A 93 11.06 -24.90 0.75
N TYR A 94 11.56 -25.93 0.06
CA TYR A 94 12.71 -25.80 -0.84
C TYR A 94 12.42 -24.88 -2.02
N VAL A 95 11.22 -24.99 -2.59
CA VAL A 95 10.77 -24.06 -3.63
C VAL A 95 10.58 -22.66 -3.05
N SER A 96 10.02 -22.54 -1.85
CA SER A 96 9.83 -21.26 -1.17
C SER A 96 11.16 -20.51 -0.95
N ASP A 97 12.21 -21.21 -0.56
CA ASP A 97 13.54 -20.64 -0.29
C ASP A 97 14.25 -20.17 -1.55
N ARG A 98 13.98 -20.80 -2.70
CA ARG A 98 14.55 -20.42 -4.00
C ARG A 98 13.76 -19.32 -4.72
N ILE A 99 12.58 -18.98 -4.23
CA ILE A 99 11.80 -17.86 -4.73
C ILE A 99 12.17 -16.61 -3.94
N SER A 100 12.38 -15.50 -4.66
CA SER A 100 12.69 -14.20 -4.06
C SER A 100 11.67 -13.79 -2.98
N LEU A 101 12.16 -13.29 -1.83
CA LEU A 101 11.32 -12.69 -0.79
C LEU A 101 10.52 -11.49 -1.30
N ASN A 102 11.09 -10.76 -2.28
CA ASN A 102 10.49 -9.60 -2.92
C ASN A 102 9.91 -9.93 -4.31
N ARG A 103 9.36 -11.12 -4.52
CA ARG A 103 8.80 -11.50 -5.83
C ARG A 103 7.65 -10.60 -6.27
N SER A 104 7.56 -10.35 -7.57
CA SER A 104 6.38 -9.76 -8.22
C SER A 104 5.22 -10.76 -8.31
N VAL A 105 4.01 -10.22 -8.22
CA VAL A 105 2.75 -10.97 -8.24
C VAL A 105 1.88 -10.39 -9.36
N PRO A 106 1.17 -11.22 -10.15
CA PRO A 106 0.39 -10.71 -11.27
C PRO A 106 -0.85 -9.97 -10.76
N ASP A 107 -1.19 -8.88 -11.42
CA ASP A 107 -2.39 -8.10 -11.09
C ASP A 107 -3.64 -8.76 -11.70
N ILE A 108 -4.31 -9.60 -10.91
CA ILE A 108 -5.56 -10.29 -11.27
C ILE A 108 -6.83 -9.51 -10.86
N ARG A 109 -6.68 -8.25 -10.41
CA ARG A 109 -7.83 -7.44 -9.95
C ARG A 109 -8.77 -7.12 -11.11
N HIS A 110 -10.05 -6.92 -10.79
CA HIS A 110 -11.03 -6.47 -11.77
C HIS A 110 -10.58 -5.14 -12.41
N PRO A 111 -10.77 -4.92 -13.74
CA PRO A 111 -10.28 -3.72 -14.43
C PRO A 111 -10.73 -2.39 -13.80
N ASN A 112 -11.92 -2.36 -13.19
CA ASN A 112 -12.45 -1.18 -12.50
C ASN A 112 -11.70 -0.83 -11.21
N CYS A 113 -10.97 -1.77 -10.59
CA CYS A 113 -10.19 -1.51 -9.38
C CYS A 113 -9.07 -0.48 -9.63
N LYS A 114 -8.48 -0.46 -10.83
CA LYS A 114 -7.43 0.48 -11.22
C LYS A 114 -7.89 1.93 -11.28
N LYS A 115 -9.21 2.16 -11.37
CA LYS A 115 -9.83 3.49 -11.46
C LYS A 115 -10.43 3.96 -10.12
N LYS A 116 -10.34 3.14 -9.07
CA LYS A 116 -10.90 3.45 -7.75
C LYS A 116 -10.03 4.49 -7.04
N LEU A 117 -10.68 5.54 -6.55
CA LEU A 117 -10.07 6.54 -5.70
C LEU A 117 -10.60 6.40 -4.27
N TYR A 118 -9.72 6.55 -3.29
CA TYR A 118 -10.05 6.45 -1.86
C TYR A 118 -9.87 7.80 -1.19
N SER A 119 -10.35 7.96 0.03
CA SER A 119 -10.12 9.18 0.81
C SER A 119 -8.62 9.44 0.97
N GLU A 120 -8.23 10.70 0.93
CA GLU A 120 -6.84 11.12 1.18
C GLU A 120 -6.43 10.87 2.64
N LYS A 121 -7.38 11.04 3.57
CA LYS A 121 -7.18 10.73 4.99
C LYS A 121 -7.78 9.36 5.30
N LEU A 122 -6.92 8.41 5.62
CA LEU A 122 -7.27 7.07 6.08
C LEU A 122 -6.70 6.88 7.49
N PRO A 123 -7.37 6.08 8.35
CA PRO A 123 -6.81 5.72 9.64
C PRO A 123 -5.55 4.87 9.47
N ASN A 124 -4.60 5.03 10.38
CA ASN A 124 -3.45 4.14 10.46
C ASN A 124 -3.87 2.74 10.94
N THR A 125 -3.06 1.73 10.62
CA THR A 125 -3.33 0.35 11.00
C THR A 125 -2.10 -0.33 11.59
N SER A 126 -2.30 -1.10 12.67
CA SER A 126 -1.31 -2.02 13.23
C SER A 126 -1.54 -3.41 12.63
N ILE A 127 -0.51 -4.00 12.04
CA ILE A 127 -0.60 -5.30 11.37
C ILE A 127 -0.05 -6.38 12.30
N ILE A 128 -0.90 -7.32 12.71
CA ILE A 128 -0.52 -8.39 13.64
C ILE A 128 -0.43 -9.71 12.87
N ILE A 129 0.70 -10.40 12.98
CA ILE A 129 0.98 -11.67 12.31
C ILE A 129 1.31 -12.72 13.38
N PRO A 130 0.35 -13.56 13.77
CA PRO A 130 0.63 -14.73 14.58
C PRO A 130 1.34 -15.78 13.74
N PHE A 131 2.37 -16.42 14.28
CA PHE A 131 3.07 -17.53 13.65
C PHE A 131 3.37 -18.63 14.66
N HIS A 132 3.28 -19.88 14.23
CA HIS A 132 3.70 -21.07 14.99
C HIS A 132 4.45 -21.99 14.05
N ASN A 133 5.73 -22.23 14.31
CA ASN A 133 6.58 -23.14 13.52
C ASN A 133 6.55 -22.86 12.00
N GLU A 134 6.35 -21.59 11.59
CA GLU A 134 6.25 -21.18 10.19
C GLU A 134 7.61 -21.23 9.46
N GLY A 135 7.61 -21.50 8.16
CA GLY A 135 8.82 -21.47 7.34
C GLY A 135 9.39 -20.06 7.20
N TRP A 136 10.70 -19.88 7.44
CA TRP A 136 11.36 -18.56 7.45
C TRP A 136 11.15 -17.76 6.16
N SER A 137 11.32 -18.39 5.00
CA SER A 137 11.12 -17.72 3.70
C SER A 137 9.67 -17.29 3.47
N SER A 138 8.70 -18.06 3.99
CA SER A 138 7.28 -17.70 3.91
C SER A 138 6.95 -16.52 4.82
N LEU A 139 7.39 -16.56 6.07
CA LEU A 139 7.17 -15.47 7.04
C LEU A 139 7.80 -14.16 6.54
N LEU A 140 9.07 -14.19 6.14
CA LEU A 140 9.76 -13.00 5.65
C LEU A 140 9.13 -12.45 4.38
N ARG A 141 8.69 -13.31 3.46
CA ARG A 141 8.00 -12.87 2.22
C ARG A 141 6.69 -12.17 2.52
N THR A 142 5.98 -12.57 3.58
CA THR A 142 4.79 -11.85 4.06
C THR A 142 5.15 -10.46 4.55
N VAL A 143 6.16 -10.33 5.42
CA VAL A 143 6.62 -9.04 5.94
C VAL A 143 7.11 -8.13 4.81
N HIS A 144 7.92 -8.64 3.89
CA HIS A 144 8.39 -7.90 2.72
C HIS A 144 7.25 -7.45 1.80
N SER A 145 6.22 -8.27 1.61
CA SER A 145 5.06 -7.87 0.82
C SER A 145 4.28 -6.73 1.49
N ILE A 146 4.18 -6.73 2.82
CA ILE A 146 3.54 -5.64 3.57
C ILE A 146 4.34 -4.35 3.38
N LEU A 147 5.65 -4.39 3.59
CA LEU A 147 6.51 -3.21 3.51
C LEU A 147 6.56 -2.59 2.12
N ASN A 148 6.60 -3.42 1.07
CA ASN A 148 6.74 -2.93 -0.29
C ASN A 148 5.42 -2.52 -0.95
N ARG A 149 4.27 -3.04 -0.48
CA ARG A 149 2.95 -2.83 -1.13
C ARG A 149 1.96 -2.03 -0.31
N SER A 150 2.33 -1.65 0.91
CA SER A 150 1.52 -0.79 1.77
C SER A 150 2.17 0.59 1.86
N PRO A 151 1.41 1.69 1.70
CA PRO A 151 1.93 3.04 1.92
C PRO A 151 2.43 3.18 3.37
N PRO A 152 3.68 3.64 3.59
CA PRO A 152 4.27 3.68 4.94
C PRO A 152 3.50 4.62 5.88
N GLU A 153 2.86 5.66 5.35
CA GLU A 153 2.03 6.61 6.12
C GLU A 153 0.78 5.98 6.74
N LEU A 154 0.35 4.80 6.27
CA LEU A 154 -0.82 4.09 6.80
C LEU A 154 -0.45 2.98 7.79
N ILE A 155 0.83 2.62 7.88
CA ILE A 155 1.31 1.54 8.76
C ILE A 155 1.80 2.17 10.06
N ALA A 156 1.13 1.86 11.17
CA ALA A 156 1.61 2.28 12.49
C ALA A 156 2.79 1.39 12.93
N GLU A 157 2.58 0.08 12.89
CA GLU A 157 3.53 -0.94 13.34
C GLU A 157 3.17 -2.32 12.76
N ILE A 158 4.16 -3.20 12.70
CA ILE A 158 4.01 -4.61 12.35
C ILE A 158 4.42 -5.44 13.56
N ILE A 159 3.50 -6.24 14.08
CA ILE A 159 3.68 -7.04 15.29
C ILE A 159 3.71 -8.52 14.89
N LEU A 160 4.86 -9.17 15.04
CA LEU A 160 5.00 -10.62 14.89
C LEU A 160 4.80 -11.28 16.25
N VAL A 161 3.83 -12.18 16.35
CA VAL A 161 3.48 -12.87 17.60
C VAL A 161 3.84 -14.34 17.44
N ASP A 162 4.83 -14.80 18.19
CA ASP A 162 5.23 -16.20 18.24
C ASP A 162 4.33 -16.98 19.18
N ASP A 163 3.53 -17.89 18.64
CA ASP A 163 2.66 -18.80 19.39
C ASP A 163 3.44 -20.06 19.79
N PHE A 164 4.49 -19.87 20.60
CA PHE A 164 5.30 -20.97 21.16
C PHE A 164 5.88 -21.91 20.09
N SER A 165 6.64 -21.38 19.14
CA SER A 165 7.35 -22.19 18.14
C SER A 165 8.46 -23.05 18.77
N ASP A 166 8.53 -24.31 18.37
CA ASP A 166 9.56 -25.28 18.79
C ASP A 166 10.80 -25.22 17.88
N LYS A 167 10.64 -24.72 16.65
CA LYS A 167 11.74 -24.51 15.71
C LYS A 167 12.68 -23.47 16.31
N GLY A 168 13.84 -23.91 16.80
CA GLY A 168 14.90 -23.04 17.31
C GLY A 168 15.13 -21.91 16.32
N THR A 169 14.80 -20.69 16.72
CA THR A 169 14.79 -19.50 15.88
C THR A 169 16.16 -19.32 15.26
N HIS A 170 16.33 -19.78 14.02
CA HIS A 170 17.56 -19.58 13.25
C HIS A 170 17.71 -18.07 12.99
N GLY A 171 18.31 -17.35 13.93
CA GLY A 171 18.67 -15.93 13.81
C GLY A 171 17.92 -14.94 14.71
N ILE A 172 16.85 -15.33 15.41
CA ILE A 172 16.17 -14.45 16.40
C ILE A 172 16.60 -14.87 17.81
N GLN A 173 17.89 -14.79 18.11
CA GLN A 173 18.37 -15.01 19.49
C GLN A 173 18.62 -13.71 20.28
N ASN A 174 18.40 -12.52 19.68
CA ASN A 174 18.73 -11.25 20.35
C ASN A 174 17.72 -10.10 20.14
N THR A 175 16.43 -10.36 19.88
CA THR A 175 15.41 -9.31 20.01
C THR A 175 14.63 -9.52 21.30
N GLN A 176 15.32 -9.40 22.44
CA GLN A 176 14.65 -9.28 23.72
C GLN A 176 13.93 -7.93 23.77
N THR A 177 12.63 -8.02 23.99
CA THR A 177 11.77 -7.04 24.68
C THR A 177 11.67 -5.66 24.04
N CYS A 178 10.50 -5.33 23.49
CA CYS A 178 10.06 -3.94 23.42
C CYS A 178 9.85 -3.44 24.86
N PRO A 179 10.77 -2.61 25.34
CA PRO A 179 10.36 -1.27 25.72
C PRO A 179 11.35 -0.25 25.10
N HIS A 180 10.78 0.74 24.43
CA HIS A 180 11.47 1.83 23.73
C HIS A 180 12.21 1.45 22.44
N ARG A 181 11.72 2.05 21.33
CA ARG A 181 12.40 2.31 20.04
C ARG A 181 13.77 1.62 19.91
N LEU A 182 13.76 0.40 19.40
CA LEU A 182 14.98 -0.35 19.10
C LEU A 182 15.70 0.28 17.91
N SER A 183 16.92 0.76 18.15
CA SER A 183 17.88 1.09 17.09
C SER A 183 18.36 -0.19 16.40
N LEU A 184 18.34 -0.15 15.07
CA LEU A 184 18.75 -1.17 14.10
C LEU A 184 20.12 -1.81 14.39
N ALA A 185 20.13 -2.94 15.08
CA ALA A 185 21.26 -3.87 15.09
C ALA A 185 20.75 -5.29 15.35
N GLN A 186 19.94 -5.88 14.47
CA GLN A 186 19.80 -7.35 14.36
C GLN A 186 18.94 -7.89 13.18
N LEU A 187 18.75 -7.15 12.07
CA LEU A 187 18.14 -7.69 10.85
C LEU A 187 18.87 -7.15 9.61
N PRO A 188 19.91 -7.83 9.09
CA PRO A 188 20.71 -7.32 7.97
C PRO A 188 20.00 -7.39 6.60
N LEU A 189 18.71 -7.76 6.52
CA LEU A 189 17.98 -7.94 5.26
C LEU A 189 16.71 -7.07 5.10
N LEU A 190 16.33 -6.29 6.12
CA LEU A 190 15.24 -5.32 6.01
C LEU A 190 15.83 -3.90 6.05
N GLY A 191 15.58 -3.14 4.99
CA GLY A 191 15.94 -1.73 4.91
C GLY A 191 15.35 -0.91 6.07
N SER A 192 15.99 0.24 6.33
CA SER A 192 16.00 1.05 7.54
C SER A 192 14.68 1.65 8.08
N ASP A 193 13.51 1.33 7.53
CA ASP A 193 12.34 2.22 7.68
C ASP A 193 11.08 1.55 8.27
N ALA A 194 11.18 0.38 8.91
CA ALA A 194 10.01 -0.35 9.38
C ALA A 194 9.95 -0.54 10.91
N ASN A 195 8.88 -0.06 11.54
CA ASN A 195 8.49 -0.38 12.92
C ASN A 195 8.01 -1.83 13.02
N VAL A 196 8.94 -2.80 12.97
CA VAL A 196 8.64 -4.23 13.15
C VAL A 196 9.00 -4.65 14.57
N CYS A 197 8.01 -5.10 15.33
CA CYS A 197 8.15 -5.59 16.69
C CYS A 197 7.89 -7.11 16.71
N ILE A 198 8.72 -7.87 17.43
CA ILE A 198 8.57 -9.32 17.58
C ILE A 198 8.35 -9.63 19.06
N PHE A 199 7.27 -10.35 19.36
CA PHE A 199 6.97 -10.84 20.70
C PHE A 199 7.12 -12.36 20.73
N THR A 200 8.03 -12.84 21.58
CA THR A 200 8.25 -14.27 21.85
C THR A 200 7.96 -14.53 23.33
N GLY A 201 6.98 -15.39 23.65
CA GLY A 201 6.70 -15.77 25.03
C GLY A 201 5.48 -16.69 25.17
N PRO A 202 5.39 -17.49 26.25
CA PRO A 202 4.27 -18.39 26.48
C PRO A 202 2.95 -17.62 26.62
N CYS A 203 1.85 -18.19 26.08
CA CYS A 203 0.50 -17.62 25.95
C CYS A 203 -0.14 -17.00 27.21
N LEU A 204 0.48 -17.11 28.38
CA LEU A 204 0.05 -16.46 29.64
C LEU A 204 0.18 -14.92 29.61
N LEU A 205 0.71 -14.34 28.54
CA LEU A 205 0.81 -12.90 28.32
C LEU A 205 -0.25 -12.34 27.35
N PHE A 206 -1.29 -13.08 26.97
CA PHE A 206 -2.35 -12.53 26.09
C PHE A 206 -3.00 -11.26 26.67
N SER A 207 -3.12 -11.16 28.00
CA SER A 207 -3.54 -9.94 28.70
C SER A 207 -2.53 -8.79 28.55
N TYR A 208 -1.23 -9.08 28.52
CA TYR A 208 -0.18 -8.09 28.27
C TYR A 208 -0.05 -7.70 26.79
N LEU A 209 -0.34 -8.60 25.84
CA LEU A 209 -0.41 -8.27 24.42
C LEU A 209 -1.58 -7.33 24.15
N LEU A 210 -2.76 -7.62 24.73
CA LEU A 210 -3.92 -6.73 24.64
C LEU A 210 -3.62 -5.38 25.30
N LEU A 211 -2.94 -5.39 26.46
CA LEU A 211 -2.50 -4.16 27.13
C LEU A 211 -1.46 -3.39 26.30
N CYS A 212 -0.49 -4.06 25.66
CA CYS A 212 0.49 -3.45 24.76
C CYS A 212 -0.20 -2.80 23.56
N ILE A 213 -1.10 -3.52 22.88
CA ILE A 213 -1.88 -3.02 21.75
C ILE A 213 -2.73 -1.82 22.19
N GLN A 214 -3.38 -1.91 23.36
CA GLN A 214 -4.16 -0.80 23.93
C GLN A 214 -3.30 0.41 24.30
N THR A 215 -2.09 0.21 24.85
CA THR A 215 -1.17 1.31 25.17
C THR A 215 -0.56 1.96 23.92
N SER A 216 -0.21 1.19 22.88
CA SER A 216 0.25 1.71 21.58
C SER A 216 -0.86 2.51 20.89
N ALA A 217 -2.11 2.00 20.92
CA ALA A 217 -3.27 2.71 20.39
C ALA A 217 -3.56 4.02 21.16
N HIS A 218 -3.36 4.04 22.48
CA HIS A 218 -3.59 5.24 23.30
C HIS A 218 -2.50 6.31 23.07
N ALA A 219 -1.22 5.92 22.95
CA ALA A 219 -0.11 6.84 22.72
C ALA A 219 -0.17 7.54 21.35
N HIS A 220 -0.75 6.90 20.34
CA HIS A 220 -0.97 7.52 19.03
C HIS A 220 -2.15 8.49 19.00
N ASN A 221 -3.15 8.31 19.87
CA ASN A 221 -4.34 9.16 19.91
C ASN A 221 -4.13 10.46 20.73
N THR A 222 -3.04 10.56 21.50
CA THR A 222 -2.71 11.75 22.30
C THR A 222 -1.86 12.80 21.57
N ASN A 223 -1.45 12.54 20.32
CA ASN A 223 -0.64 13.46 19.50
C ASN A 223 -1.43 14.16 18.38
N HIS A 224 -2.75 14.27 18.51
CA HIS A 224 -3.61 14.97 17.56
C HIS A 224 -4.35 16.17 18.18
#